data_AF-A0A7V3HAR3-F1
#
_entry.id   AF-A0A7V3HAR3-F1
#
_cell.length_a   1.000
_cell.length_b   1.000
_cell.length_c   1.000
_cell.angle_alpha   90.00
_cell.angle_beta   90.00
_cell.angle_gamma   90.00
#
_symmetry.space_group_name_H-M   'P 1'
#
loop_
_entity.id
_entity.type
_entity.pdbx_description
1 polymer ?
#
loop_
_entity_poly.entity_id
_entity_poly.type
_entity_poly.pdbx_seq_one_letter_code
_entity_poly.pdbx_strand_id
1 'polypeptide(L)'
;MAEQGEERTIRLASIVSIDIAGFSKMSERDQRNAARKVEALRARIDAAARKHGGRLFNTAGDGFMLEFASAGSALGAIQEILDKRGRGEPPIRVGAHVGDVVVTATDDLLGHGVNVAARLQELAESGTALVSAEFRSMARSSPQAAFQSKGQKPLDNMEQRVQTFEILSRRQRFARGARRTGTLTLAAAALAGAVYMAPTAYRAFQDLSANQSQAKAAVAPQQPDVYRQAASDIAAPAHQPGEIIRDCDNCPEMVVLAGGMFTMGSPADEAGRRADEGPQRPVSITPFALSRTEVTLAQWYACLADGGCNGYTPPGAAGQGAGARPITNVSWEDAQAYVDWLNSRVGAPRYRLPSEAEWEYAARAGGNAAYAFGEAVTVTQATYRVRASTAVAAHEANAFGLFDMHGNVAEWVQDCYAPTYDLAPVDGSAVAADECGRRVTRGGGYADQAAALRAAARQPAQATLRDPAVGFRVARSLD
;
A
#
# COMPACT_ATOMS: atom_id res chain seq x y z
N MET A 1 -44.11 4.63 26.04
CA MET A 1 -43.54 3.33 25.63
C MET A 1 -42.08 3.57 25.35
N ALA A 2 -41.21 2.99 26.17
CA ALA A 2 -39.76 3.11 26.02
C ALA A 2 -39.31 2.14 24.91
N GLU A 3 -38.69 2.65 23.85
CA GLU A 3 -37.87 1.84 22.95
C GLU A 3 -36.56 1.55 23.70
N GLN A 4 -36.45 0.34 24.24
CA GLN A 4 -35.18 -0.19 24.71
C GLN A 4 -34.31 -0.43 23.48
N GLY A 5 -33.32 0.44 23.26
CA GLY A 5 -32.29 0.24 22.26
C GLY A 5 -31.45 -0.98 22.64
N GLU A 6 -31.69 -2.10 21.97
CA GLU A 6 -30.89 -3.31 22.09
C GLU A 6 -29.44 -2.97 21.66
N GLU A 7 -28.51 -3.04 22.61
CA GLU A 7 -27.10 -2.70 22.40
C GLU A 7 -26.46 -3.72 21.46
N ARG A 8 -26.41 -3.39 20.17
CA ARG A 8 -25.78 -4.23 19.14
C ARG A 8 -24.28 -4.22 19.32
N THR A 9 -23.72 -5.31 19.83
CA THR A 9 -22.29 -5.43 20.11
C THR A 9 -21.49 -5.67 18.82
N ILE A 10 -20.55 -4.76 18.53
CA ILE A 10 -19.55 -4.92 17.47
C ILE A 10 -18.37 -5.69 18.06
N ARG A 11 -17.93 -6.75 17.39
CA ARG A 11 -16.72 -7.48 17.77
C ARG A 11 -15.95 -7.99 16.57
N LEU A 12 -14.65 -8.15 16.75
CA LEU A 12 -13.78 -8.77 15.75
C LEU A 12 -14.03 -10.28 15.70
N ALA A 13 -14.25 -10.83 14.50
CA ALA A 13 -14.42 -12.26 14.30
C ALA A 13 -13.72 -12.75 13.03
N SER A 14 -13.34 -14.03 13.02
CA SER A 14 -12.82 -14.70 11.82
C SER A 14 -13.97 -15.39 11.10
N ILE A 15 -14.30 -14.91 9.90
CA ILE A 15 -15.43 -15.39 9.10
C ILE A 15 -14.93 -16.27 7.96
N VAL A 16 -15.57 -17.41 7.76
CA VAL A 16 -15.30 -18.34 6.66
C VAL A 16 -16.59 -18.58 5.88
N SER A 17 -16.56 -18.29 4.59
CA SER A 17 -17.63 -18.57 3.63
C SER A 17 -17.26 -19.77 2.76
N ILE A 18 -18.19 -20.71 2.60
CA ILE A 18 -17.99 -21.92 1.79
C ILE A 18 -19.16 -22.09 0.82
N ASP A 19 -18.85 -22.41 -0.43
CA ASP A 19 -19.83 -22.72 -1.47
C ASP A 19 -19.48 -24.02 -2.20
N ILE A 20 -20.48 -24.66 -2.79
CA ILE A 20 -20.34 -25.88 -3.59
C ILE A 20 -20.18 -25.51 -5.07
N ALA A 21 -18.99 -25.73 -5.62
CA ALA A 21 -18.71 -25.43 -7.01
C ALA A 21 -19.58 -26.28 -7.96
N GLY A 22 -20.43 -25.59 -8.74
CA GLY A 22 -21.32 -26.22 -9.73
C GLY A 22 -22.63 -26.77 -9.17
N PHE A 23 -23.07 -26.31 -7.99
CA PHE A 23 -24.29 -26.78 -7.33
C PHE A 23 -25.54 -26.68 -8.22
N SER A 24 -25.78 -25.55 -8.89
CA SER A 24 -26.97 -25.33 -9.73
C SER A 24 -27.14 -26.42 -10.79
N LYS A 25 -26.06 -26.75 -11.50
CA LYS A 25 -26.04 -27.82 -12.53
C LYS A 25 -26.27 -29.22 -11.95
N MET A 26 -25.91 -29.45 -10.70
CA MET A 26 -26.12 -30.72 -10.02
C MET A 26 -27.56 -30.85 -9.51
N SER A 27 -28.12 -29.78 -8.96
CA SER A 27 -29.49 -29.71 -8.49
C SER A 27 -30.50 -29.86 -9.62
N GLU A 28 -30.25 -29.23 -10.78
CA GLU A 28 -31.09 -29.35 -11.98
C GLU A 28 -31.19 -30.78 -12.53
N ARG A 29 -30.10 -31.57 -12.40
CA ARG A 29 -30.04 -32.95 -12.93
C ARG A 29 -30.68 -33.97 -12.00
N ASP A 30 -30.49 -33.82 -10.69
CA ASP A 30 -31.00 -34.75 -9.68
C ASP A 30 -31.07 -34.05 -8.30
N GLN A 31 -32.23 -33.45 -8.01
CA GLN A 31 -32.47 -32.71 -6.78
C GLN A 31 -32.31 -33.58 -5.52
N ARG A 32 -32.73 -34.86 -5.56
CA ARG A 32 -32.66 -35.75 -4.39
C ARG A 32 -31.22 -36.11 -4.06
N ASN A 33 -30.40 -36.37 -5.07
CA ASN A 33 -29.00 -36.67 -4.88
C ASN A 33 -28.19 -35.42 -4.48
N ALA A 34 -28.53 -34.25 -5.03
CA ALA A 34 -27.95 -32.98 -4.62
C ALA A 34 -28.22 -32.70 -3.13
N ALA A 35 -29.47 -32.87 -2.68
CA ALA A 35 -29.85 -32.66 -1.27
C ALA A 35 -29.07 -33.57 -0.31
N ARG A 36 -28.98 -34.88 -0.60
CA ARG A 36 -28.18 -35.81 0.23
C ARG A 36 -26.70 -35.42 0.31
N LYS A 37 -26.12 -34.93 -0.80
CA LYS A 37 -24.72 -34.50 -0.85
C LYS A 37 -24.49 -33.23 -0.04
N VAL A 38 -25.43 -32.27 -0.09
CA VAL A 38 -25.40 -31.05 0.73
C VAL A 38 -25.51 -31.39 2.21
N GLU A 39 -26.41 -32.29 2.59
CA GLU A 39 -26.61 -32.70 3.98
C GLU A 39 -25.38 -33.40 4.57
N ALA A 40 -24.79 -34.33 3.80
CA ALA A 40 -23.53 -34.98 4.19
C ALA A 40 -22.37 -33.97 4.31
N LEU A 41 -22.29 -33.01 3.39
CA LEU A 41 -21.28 -31.94 3.44
C LEU A 41 -21.51 -31.02 4.65
N ARG A 42 -22.76 -30.64 4.94
CA ARG A 42 -23.13 -29.82 6.10
C ARG A 42 -22.70 -30.48 7.40
N ALA A 43 -22.99 -31.77 7.58
CA ALA A 43 -22.60 -32.51 8.77
C ALA A 43 -21.08 -32.53 8.95
N ARG A 44 -20.32 -32.67 7.86
CA ARG A 44 -18.85 -32.63 7.88
C ARG A 44 -18.31 -31.26 8.23
N ILE A 45 -18.88 -30.20 7.64
CA ILE A 45 -18.49 -28.81 7.90
C ILE A 45 -18.77 -28.45 9.36
N ASP A 46 -19.96 -28.79 9.89
CA ASP A 46 -20.31 -28.52 11.30
C ASP A 46 -19.38 -29.27 12.26
N ALA A 47 -19.09 -30.54 11.99
CA ALA A 47 -18.14 -31.31 12.80
C ALA A 47 -16.72 -30.71 12.78
N ALA A 48 -16.24 -30.25 11.62
CA ALA A 48 -14.96 -29.58 11.51
C ALA A 48 -14.95 -28.22 12.24
N ALA A 49 -16.02 -27.43 12.12
CA ALA A 49 -16.15 -26.14 12.77
C ALA A 49 -16.06 -26.28 14.30
N ARG A 50 -16.90 -27.13 14.88
CA ARG A 50 -16.94 -27.36 16.34
C ARG A 50 -15.61 -27.84 16.89
N LYS A 51 -14.94 -28.75 16.16
CA LYS A 51 -13.64 -29.29 16.55
C LYS A 51 -12.55 -28.21 16.69
N HIS A 52 -12.60 -27.17 15.86
CA HIS A 52 -11.67 -26.05 15.90
C HIS A 52 -12.20 -24.84 16.67
N GLY A 53 -13.28 -25.00 17.44
CA GLY A 53 -13.84 -23.93 18.28
C GLY A 53 -14.61 -22.86 17.51
N GLY A 54 -15.17 -23.22 16.35
CA GLY A 54 -16.08 -22.37 15.58
C GLY A 54 -17.51 -22.92 15.55
N ARG A 55 -18.41 -22.13 14.96
CA ARG A 55 -19.82 -22.51 14.77
C ARG A 55 -20.30 -22.15 13.37
N LEU A 56 -21.28 -22.90 12.89
CA LEU A 56 -22.07 -22.56 11.71
C LEU A 56 -23.19 -21.61 12.17
N PHE A 57 -23.19 -20.37 11.69
CA PHE A 57 -24.20 -19.38 12.11
C PHE A 57 -25.26 -19.12 11.04
N ASN A 58 -24.97 -19.34 9.75
CA ASN A 58 -25.96 -19.18 8.69
C ASN A 58 -25.80 -20.24 7.58
N THR A 59 -26.94 -20.66 7.03
CA THR A 59 -27.05 -21.50 5.83
C THR A 59 -28.03 -20.84 4.85
N ALA A 60 -27.55 -19.85 4.10
CA ALA A 60 -28.34 -19.23 3.05
C ALA A 60 -28.10 -19.98 1.73
N GLY A 61 -29.08 -20.79 1.30
CA GLY A 61 -29.01 -21.54 0.04
C GLY A 61 -27.98 -22.67 0.05
N ASP A 62 -27.02 -22.62 -0.88
CA ASP A 62 -25.91 -23.57 -1.07
C ASP A 62 -24.61 -23.17 -0.34
N GLY A 63 -24.61 -21.98 0.29
CA GLY A 63 -23.48 -21.45 1.05
C GLY A 63 -23.53 -21.79 2.54
N PHE A 64 -22.37 -22.10 3.13
CA PHE A 64 -22.17 -22.27 4.56
C PHE A 64 -21.34 -21.12 5.12
N MET A 65 -21.81 -20.50 6.19
CA MET A 65 -21.12 -19.40 6.87
C MET A 65 -20.70 -19.80 8.29
N LEU A 66 -19.40 -19.69 8.55
CA LEU A 66 -18.80 -20.10 9.80
C LEU A 66 -18.11 -18.93 10.49
N GLU A 67 -18.13 -18.97 11.81
CA GLU A 67 -17.47 -18.01 12.68
C GLU A 67 -16.47 -18.71 13.61
N PHE A 68 -15.31 -18.07 13.80
CA PHE A 68 -14.30 -18.47 14.78
C PHE A 68 -13.79 -17.26 15.56
N ALA A 69 -13.44 -17.49 16.83
CA ALA A 69 -12.82 -16.47 17.69
C ALA A 69 -11.37 -16.13 17.28
N SER A 70 -10.72 -16.95 16.45
CA SER A 70 -9.35 -16.70 15.98
C SER A 70 -9.12 -17.19 14.55
N ALA A 71 -8.22 -16.53 13.83
CA ALA A 71 -7.85 -16.90 12.47
C ALA A 71 -7.09 -18.23 12.40
N GLY A 72 -6.35 -18.58 13.47
CA GLY A 72 -5.68 -19.87 13.58
C GLY A 72 -6.66 -21.05 13.65
N SER A 73 -7.71 -20.91 14.47
CA SER A 73 -8.82 -21.87 14.54
C SER A 73 -9.54 -22.02 13.20
N ALA A 74 -9.87 -20.89 12.57
CA ALA A 74 -10.51 -20.88 11.25
C ALA A 74 -9.63 -21.57 10.20
N LEU A 75 -8.33 -21.32 10.19
CA LEU A 75 -7.39 -21.96 9.28
C LEU A 75 -7.31 -23.48 9.48
N GLY A 76 -7.28 -23.95 10.73
CA GLY A 76 -7.32 -25.37 11.06
C GLY A 76 -8.57 -26.06 10.50
N ALA A 77 -9.74 -25.42 10.66
CA ALA A 77 -10.99 -25.91 10.09
C ALA A 77 -10.95 -25.94 8.56
N ILE A 78 -10.50 -24.86 7.90
CA ILE A 78 -10.38 -24.78 6.44
C ILE A 78 -9.49 -25.91 5.90
N GLN A 79 -8.33 -26.13 6.50
CA GLN A 79 -7.40 -27.19 6.09
C GLN A 79 -8.03 -28.58 6.23
N GLU A 80 -8.70 -28.84 7.35
CA GLU A 80 -9.39 -30.12 7.58
C GLU A 80 -10.52 -30.35 6.57
N ILE A 81 -11.30 -29.31 6.28
CA ILE A 81 -12.41 -29.37 5.32
C ILE A 81 -11.89 -29.65 3.90
N LEU A 82 -10.78 -29.04 3.50
CA LEU A 82 -10.15 -29.25 2.19
C LEU A 82 -9.45 -30.61 2.07
N ASP A 83 -8.70 -31.03 3.09
CA ASP A 83 -7.88 -32.25 3.06
C ASP A 83 -8.73 -33.53 3.19
N LYS A 84 -9.82 -33.50 3.99
CA LYS A 84 -10.67 -34.68 4.24
C LYS A 84 -11.83 -34.87 3.24
N ARG A 85 -11.80 -34.21 2.09
CA ARG A 85 -12.82 -34.38 1.05
C ARG A 85 -12.93 -35.85 0.61
N GLY A 86 -14.13 -36.43 0.76
CA GLY A 86 -14.43 -37.80 0.34
C GLY A 86 -14.46 -38.00 -1.19
N ARG A 87 -14.26 -39.25 -1.63
CA ARG A 87 -14.44 -39.63 -3.05
C ARG A 87 -15.92 -39.50 -3.41
N GLY A 88 -16.24 -38.62 -4.36
CA GLY A 88 -17.62 -38.39 -4.82
C GLY A 88 -18.31 -37.16 -4.22
N GLU A 89 -17.69 -36.49 -3.25
CA GLU A 89 -18.15 -35.17 -2.77
C GLU A 89 -17.87 -34.08 -3.82
N PRO A 90 -18.78 -33.12 -4.00
CA PRO A 90 -18.54 -32.00 -4.91
C PRO A 90 -17.35 -31.15 -4.43
N PRO A 91 -16.60 -30.50 -5.35
CA PRO A 91 -15.57 -29.55 -4.95
C PRO A 91 -16.22 -28.31 -4.31
N ILE A 92 -15.51 -27.69 -3.37
CA ILE A 92 -15.98 -26.50 -2.65
C ILE A 92 -15.06 -25.31 -2.93
N ARG A 93 -15.59 -24.10 -2.83
CA ARG A 93 -14.84 -22.84 -2.83
C ARG A 93 -14.90 -22.27 -1.43
N VAL A 94 -13.78 -21.73 -0.93
CA VAL A 94 -13.71 -21.20 0.43
C VAL A 94 -13.14 -19.79 0.42
N GLY A 95 -13.73 -18.89 1.20
CA GLY A 95 -13.28 -17.51 1.41
C GLY A 95 -13.13 -17.23 2.90
N ALA A 96 -12.04 -16.59 3.33
CA ALA A 96 -11.87 -16.26 4.75
C ALA A 96 -11.29 -14.87 5.02
N HIS A 97 -11.84 -14.19 6.01
CA HIS A 97 -11.45 -12.84 6.41
C HIS A 97 -11.59 -12.63 7.92
N VAL A 98 -10.89 -11.62 8.45
CA VAL A 98 -11.02 -11.18 9.84
C VAL A 98 -11.43 -9.72 9.82
N GLY A 99 -12.55 -9.41 10.45
CA GLY A 99 -13.09 -8.05 10.48
C GLY A 99 -14.21 -7.91 11.49
N ASP A 100 -14.70 -6.69 11.64
CA ASP A 100 -15.75 -6.36 12.58
C ASP A 100 -17.11 -6.91 12.11
N VAL A 101 -17.83 -7.50 13.05
CA VAL A 101 -19.19 -8.04 12.84
C VAL A 101 -20.13 -7.60 13.95
N VAL A 102 -21.40 -7.45 13.58
CA VAL A 102 -22.51 -7.14 14.48
C VAL A 102 -23.31 -8.42 14.71
N VAL A 103 -23.50 -8.78 15.98
CA VAL A 103 -24.36 -9.92 16.35
C VAL A 103 -25.82 -9.44 16.37
N THR A 104 -26.70 -10.15 15.68
CA THR A 104 -28.14 -9.88 15.65
C THR A 104 -28.87 -10.65 16.76
N ALA A 105 -30.13 -10.29 17.01
CA ALA A 105 -31.00 -11.00 17.97
C ALA A 105 -31.26 -12.48 17.60
N THR A 106 -31.04 -12.88 16.34
CA THR A 106 -31.12 -14.28 15.88
C THR A 106 -29.79 -15.03 16.00
N ASP A 107 -28.77 -14.42 16.61
CA ASP A 107 -27.40 -14.95 16.73
C ASP A 107 -26.70 -15.14 15.37
N ASP A 108 -27.22 -14.46 14.33
CA ASP A 108 -26.59 -14.27 13.02
C ASP A 108 -25.58 -13.11 13.08
N LEU A 109 -24.57 -13.16 12.20
CA LEU A 109 -23.57 -12.11 12.04
C LEU A 109 -23.82 -11.31 10.77
N LEU A 110 -23.84 -9.99 10.89
CA LEU A 110 -23.92 -9.05 9.78
C LEU A 110 -22.75 -8.06 9.86
N GLY A 111 -22.28 -7.58 8.71
CA GLY A 111 -21.23 -6.56 8.66
C GLY A 111 -20.26 -6.73 7.50
N HIS A 112 -19.34 -5.77 7.40
CA HIS A 112 -18.32 -5.72 6.34
C HIS A 112 -17.51 -7.01 6.25
N GLY A 113 -17.13 -7.58 7.40
CA GLY A 113 -16.31 -8.79 7.45
C GLY A 113 -16.96 -10.02 6.78
N VAL A 114 -18.29 -10.14 6.87
CA VAL A 114 -19.07 -11.23 6.25
C VAL A 114 -19.11 -11.08 4.73
N ASN A 115 -19.30 -9.84 4.24
CA ASN A 115 -19.35 -9.54 2.81
C ASN A 115 -18.00 -9.81 2.12
N VAL A 116 -16.89 -9.42 2.77
CA VAL A 116 -15.54 -9.67 2.26
C VAL A 116 -15.26 -11.18 2.17
N ALA A 117 -15.62 -11.96 3.20
CA ALA A 117 -15.43 -13.42 3.20
C ALA A 117 -16.24 -14.11 2.08
N ALA A 118 -17.50 -13.72 1.87
CA ALA A 118 -18.35 -14.23 0.79
C ALA A 118 -17.72 -13.96 -0.59
N ARG A 119 -17.21 -12.75 -0.81
CA ARG A 119 -16.65 -12.39 -2.10
C ARG A 119 -15.30 -13.04 -2.37
N LEU A 120 -14.47 -13.23 -1.35
CA LEU A 120 -13.26 -14.05 -1.45
C LEU A 120 -13.58 -15.50 -1.85
N GLN A 121 -14.68 -16.06 -1.33
CA GLN A 121 -15.15 -17.39 -1.71
C GLN A 121 -15.55 -17.44 -3.18
N GLU A 122 -16.23 -16.43 -3.71
CA GLU A 122 -16.63 -16.40 -5.13
C GLU A 122 -15.43 -16.43 -6.07
N LEU A 123 -14.34 -15.76 -5.66
CA LEU A 123 -13.08 -15.69 -6.40
C LEU A 123 -12.17 -16.92 -6.23
N ALA A 124 -12.46 -17.80 -5.28
CA ALA A 124 -11.65 -18.99 -5.03
C ALA A 124 -11.80 -20.02 -6.17
N GLU A 125 -10.71 -20.70 -6.50
CA GLU A 125 -10.74 -21.82 -7.45
C GLU A 125 -11.44 -23.03 -6.81
N SER A 126 -11.99 -23.92 -7.63
CA SER A 126 -12.66 -25.13 -7.13
C SER A 126 -11.69 -26.01 -6.34
N GLY A 127 -12.01 -26.25 -5.07
CA GLY A 127 -11.20 -27.05 -4.14
C GLY A 127 -10.05 -26.29 -3.49
N THR A 128 -10.06 -24.95 -3.52
CA THR A 128 -9.08 -24.12 -2.80
C THR A 128 -9.78 -23.14 -1.87
N ALA A 129 -9.01 -22.56 -0.94
CA ALA A 129 -9.49 -21.43 -0.15
C ALA A 129 -8.73 -20.16 -0.52
N LEU A 130 -9.43 -19.04 -0.54
CA LEU A 130 -8.87 -17.71 -0.74
C LEU A 130 -9.04 -16.90 0.54
N VAL A 131 -7.95 -16.38 1.09
CA VAL A 131 -8.01 -15.62 2.33
C VAL A 131 -7.43 -14.23 2.17
N SER A 132 -7.94 -13.29 2.94
CA SER A 132 -7.43 -11.92 3.02
C SER A 132 -6.07 -11.83 3.71
N ALA A 133 -5.40 -10.68 3.56
CA ALA A 133 -4.15 -10.39 4.24
C ALA A 133 -4.31 -10.32 5.76
N GLU A 134 -5.42 -9.76 6.24
CA GLU A 134 -5.78 -9.65 7.65
C GLU A 134 -5.91 -11.03 8.28
N PHE A 135 -6.60 -11.95 7.60
CA PHE A 135 -6.73 -13.34 8.03
C PHE A 135 -5.38 -14.06 8.10
N ARG A 136 -4.53 -13.89 7.08
CA ARG A 136 -3.17 -14.46 7.09
C ARG A 136 -2.33 -13.88 8.23
N SER A 137 -2.39 -12.57 8.46
CA SER A 137 -1.63 -11.87 9.49
C SER A 137 -2.00 -12.33 10.90
N MET A 138 -3.26 -12.71 11.12
CA MET A 138 -3.73 -13.19 12.42
C MET A 138 -3.56 -14.71 12.60
N ALA A 139 -3.38 -15.49 11.53
CA ALA A 139 -3.17 -16.94 11.58
C ALA A 139 -1.69 -17.35 11.84
N ARG A 140 -0.98 -16.62 12.72
CA ARG A 140 0.49 -16.69 12.92
C ARG A 140 1.03 -18.03 13.40
N SER A 141 0.22 -18.83 14.07
CA SER A 141 0.63 -20.11 14.67
C SER A 141 0.70 -21.27 13.67
N SER A 142 0.35 -21.05 12.40
CA SER A 142 0.23 -22.12 11.41
C SER A 142 1.38 -22.15 10.39
N PRO A 143 1.73 -23.34 9.85
CA PRO A 143 2.87 -23.48 8.95
C PRO A 143 2.75 -22.58 7.72
N GLN A 144 3.74 -21.72 7.49
CA GLN A 144 3.82 -20.78 6.36
C GLN A 144 3.62 -21.45 4.99
N ALA A 145 3.92 -22.76 4.87
CA ALA A 145 3.77 -23.58 3.67
C ALA A 145 2.31 -23.82 3.21
N ALA A 146 1.32 -23.30 3.93
CA ALA A 146 -0.09 -23.40 3.55
C ALA A 146 -0.55 -22.27 2.62
N PHE A 147 0.18 -21.15 2.52
CA PHE A 147 -0.29 -19.95 1.82
C PHE A 147 0.53 -19.66 0.56
N GLN A 148 -0.14 -19.68 -0.60
CA GLN A 148 0.43 -19.24 -1.87
C GLN A 148 -0.17 -17.89 -2.25
N SER A 149 0.66 -16.84 -2.42
CA SER A 149 0.17 -15.55 -2.89
C SER A 149 -0.45 -15.66 -4.28
N LYS A 150 -1.67 -15.13 -4.47
CA LYS A 150 -2.37 -15.06 -5.76
C LYS A 150 -2.49 -13.64 -6.32
N GLY A 151 -1.89 -12.66 -5.66
CA GLY A 151 -2.01 -11.25 -6.04
C GLY A 151 -3.34 -10.62 -5.60
N GLN A 152 -3.63 -9.45 -6.14
CA GLN A 152 -4.89 -8.73 -5.89
C GLN A 152 -5.96 -9.23 -6.86
N LYS A 153 -7.15 -9.54 -6.34
CA LYS A 153 -8.33 -9.78 -7.17
C LYS A 153 -9.35 -8.67 -6.93
N PRO A 154 -9.95 -8.09 -7.97
CA PRO A 154 -11.02 -7.11 -7.81
C PRO A 154 -12.24 -7.79 -7.19
N LEU A 155 -12.82 -7.16 -6.18
CA LEU A 155 -14.13 -7.50 -5.64
C LEU A 155 -15.10 -6.51 -6.29
N ASP A 156 -15.90 -6.93 -7.28
CA ASP A 156 -16.86 -6.02 -7.93
C ASP A 156 -17.75 -5.33 -6.87
N ASN A 157 -17.97 -4.04 -7.08
CA ASN A 157 -18.81 -3.15 -6.25
C ASN A 157 -18.34 -2.88 -4.81
N MET A 158 -17.03 -2.92 -4.53
CA MET A 158 -16.43 -2.21 -3.38
C MET A 158 -15.05 -1.65 -3.75
N GLU A 159 -14.73 -0.43 -3.32
CA GLU A 159 -13.47 0.29 -3.64
C GLU A 159 -12.18 -0.36 -3.07
N GLN A 160 -12.26 -1.51 -2.39
CA GLN A 160 -11.12 -2.17 -1.76
C GLN A 160 -10.58 -3.35 -2.56
N ARG A 161 -9.30 -3.26 -2.96
CA ARG A 161 -8.50 -4.38 -3.47
C ARG A 161 -7.95 -5.19 -2.32
N VAL A 162 -8.53 -6.36 -2.06
CA VAL A 162 -8.04 -7.26 -1.00
C VAL A 162 -6.91 -8.12 -1.56
N GLN A 163 -5.75 -8.13 -0.90
CA GLN A 163 -4.67 -9.07 -1.24
C GLN A 163 -5.09 -10.47 -0.82
N THR A 164 -4.99 -11.42 -1.76
CA THR A 164 -5.52 -12.75 -1.56
C THR A 164 -4.44 -13.82 -1.53
N PHE A 165 -4.57 -14.75 -0.59
CA PHE A 165 -3.68 -15.89 -0.43
C PHE A 165 -4.48 -17.17 -0.64
N GLU A 166 -4.00 -18.04 -1.52
CA GLU A 166 -4.59 -19.34 -1.75
C GLU A 166 -4.05 -20.37 -0.75
N ILE A 167 -4.97 -21.09 -0.11
CA ILE A 167 -4.66 -22.28 0.68
C ILE A 167 -4.92 -23.51 -0.19
N LEU A 168 -3.88 -24.31 -0.37
CA LEU A 168 -3.92 -25.55 -1.15
C LEU A 168 -4.01 -26.77 -0.24
N SER A 169 -4.79 -27.76 -0.70
CA SER A 169 -4.78 -29.10 -0.09
C SER A 169 -3.38 -29.73 -0.15
N ARG A 170 -3.09 -30.66 0.76
CA ARG A 170 -1.82 -31.43 0.73
C ARG A 170 -1.58 -32.10 -0.63
N ARG A 171 -2.63 -32.64 -1.25
CA ARG A 171 -2.55 -33.34 -2.55
C ARG A 171 -2.12 -32.42 -3.69
N GLN A 172 -2.61 -31.18 -3.73
CA GLN A 172 -2.27 -30.21 -4.77
C GLN A 172 -0.83 -29.68 -4.64
N ARG A 173 -0.29 -29.58 -3.42
CA ARG A 173 1.10 -29.16 -3.18
C ARG A 173 2.11 -30.14 -3.80
N PHE A 174 1.87 -31.45 -3.70
CA PHE A 174 2.74 -32.47 -4.31
C PHE A 174 2.72 -32.45 -5.84
N ALA A 175 1.56 -32.22 -6.47
CA ALA A 175 1.43 -32.24 -7.92
C ALA A 175 2.19 -31.08 -8.63
N ARG A 176 2.28 -29.90 -8.01
CA ARG A 176 3.00 -28.74 -8.57
C ARG A 176 4.52 -28.82 -8.40
N GLY A 177 5.02 -29.50 -7.36
CA GLY A 177 6.46 -29.67 -7.12
C GLY A 177 7.18 -30.49 -8.20
N ALA A 178 6.49 -31.50 -8.77
CA ALA A 178 7.05 -32.39 -9.79
C ALA A 178 7.29 -31.73 -11.16
N ARG A 179 6.68 -30.57 -11.46
CA ARG A 179 6.81 -29.87 -12.76
C ARG A 179 8.03 -28.96 -12.86
N ARG A 180 8.70 -28.59 -11.76
CA ARG A 180 9.80 -27.60 -11.75
C ARG A 180 11.16 -28.17 -12.18
N THR A 181 11.35 -29.49 -12.21
CA THR A 181 12.63 -30.14 -12.53
C THR A 181 12.83 -30.48 -14.01
N GLY A 182 11.80 -30.40 -14.86
CA GLY A 182 11.87 -30.81 -16.28
C GLY A 182 12.25 -29.71 -17.28
N THR A 183 12.25 -28.43 -16.89
CA THR A 183 12.33 -27.30 -17.83
C THR A 183 13.73 -26.71 -18.04
N LEU A 184 14.75 -27.17 -17.30
CA LEU A 184 16.11 -26.60 -17.34
C LEU A 184 16.99 -27.14 -18.49
N THR A 185 16.60 -28.20 -19.19
CA THR A 185 17.42 -28.82 -20.26
C THR A 185 17.07 -28.37 -21.68
N LEU A 186 15.92 -27.73 -21.92
CA LEU A 186 15.49 -27.32 -23.27
C LEU A 186 15.83 -25.86 -23.64
N ALA A 187 16.17 -25.01 -22.67
CA ALA A 187 16.40 -23.58 -22.91
C ALA A 187 17.78 -23.26 -23.56
N ALA A 188 18.77 -24.14 -23.42
CA ALA A 188 20.12 -23.91 -23.93
C ALA A 188 20.24 -24.03 -25.47
N ALA A 189 19.33 -24.75 -26.13
CA ALA A 189 19.38 -24.96 -27.58
C ALA A 189 18.72 -23.84 -28.40
N ALA A 190 17.77 -23.09 -27.82
CA ALA A 190 17.00 -22.05 -28.53
C ALA A 190 17.76 -20.72 -28.67
N LEU A 191 18.71 -20.42 -27.76
CA LEU A 191 19.45 -19.16 -27.74
C LEU A 191 20.48 -19.02 -28.86
N ALA A 192 21.01 -20.12 -29.41
CA ALA A 192 21.97 -20.08 -30.51
C ALA A 192 21.31 -19.75 -31.87
N GLY A 193 20.05 -20.14 -32.07
CA GLY A 193 19.32 -19.87 -33.33
C GLY A 193 18.81 -18.42 -33.46
N ALA A 194 18.47 -17.78 -32.35
CA ALA A 194 17.91 -16.43 -32.33
C ALA A 194 18.94 -15.34 -32.69
N VAL A 195 20.22 -15.54 -32.37
CA VAL A 195 21.30 -14.59 -32.67
C VAL A 195 21.63 -14.54 -34.18
N TYR A 196 21.43 -15.65 -34.90
CA TYR A 196 21.78 -15.76 -36.32
C TYR A 196 20.77 -15.07 -37.26
N MET A 197 19.51 -14.91 -36.86
CA MET A 197 18.42 -14.37 -37.71
C MET A 197 18.07 -12.90 -37.43
N ALA A 198 18.78 -12.24 -36.51
CA ALA A 198 18.49 -10.88 -36.07
C ALA A 198 18.56 -9.78 -37.17
N PRO A 199 19.44 -9.84 -38.19
CA PRO A 199 19.52 -8.75 -39.18
C PRO A 199 18.35 -8.71 -40.17
N THR A 200 17.72 -9.86 -40.46
CA THR A 200 16.64 -9.97 -41.46
C THR A 200 15.27 -9.65 -40.87
N ALA A 201 15.03 -10.02 -39.60
CA ALA A 201 13.80 -9.70 -38.89
C ALA A 201 13.63 -8.18 -38.62
N TYR A 202 14.74 -7.48 -38.40
CA TYR A 202 14.74 -6.04 -38.11
C TYR A 202 14.29 -5.19 -39.32
N ARG A 203 14.61 -5.62 -40.56
CA ARG A 203 14.17 -4.90 -41.78
C ARG A 203 12.70 -5.12 -42.11
N ALA A 204 12.17 -6.33 -41.89
CA ALA A 204 10.76 -6.62 -42.13
C ALA A 204 9.80 -5.90 -41.15
N PHE A 205 10.26 -5.63 -39.92
CA PHE A 205 9.48 -4.93 -38.90
C PHE A 205 9.32 -3.42 -39.18
N GLN A 206 10.31 -2.81 -39.86
CA GLN A 206 10.26 -1.39 -40.22
C GLN A 206 9.25 -1.12 -41.35
N ASP A 207 9.14 -2.01 -42.33
CA ASP A 207 8.17 -1.87 -43.43
C ASP A 207 6.71 -2.07 -42.98
N LEU A 208 6.46 -2.90 -41.96
CA LEU A 208 5.12 -3.09 -41.39
C LEU A 208 4.63 -1.90 -40.55
N SER A 209 5.55 -1.20 -39.87
CA SER A 209 5.21 -0.06 -39.00
C SER A 209 4.87 1.21 -39.79
N ALA A 210 5.40 1.36 -41.01
CA ALA A 210 5.11 2.53 -41.86
C ALA A 210 3.66 2.54 -42.40
N ASN A 211 3.04 1.37 -42.59
CA ASN A 211 1.67 1.26 -43.11
C ASN A 211 0.57 1.36 -42.02
N GLN A 212 0.92 1.25 -40.73
CA GLN A 212 -0.07 1.31 -39.63
C GLN A 212 -0.43 2.74 -39.21
N SER A 213 0.41 3.72 -39.55
CA SER A 213 0.25 5.12 -39.13
C SER A 213 -0.84 5.89 -39.90
N GLN A 214 -1.40 5.32 -40.98
CA GLN A 214 -2.48 5.94 -41.75
C GLN A 214 -3.87 5.34 -41.49
N ALA A 215 -4.01 4.26 -40.71
CA ALA A 215 -5.29 3.58 -40.47
C ALA A 215 -5.94 3.87 -39.11
N LYS A 216 -5.32 4.68 -38.25
CA LYS A 216 -5.83 4.98 -36.88
C LYS A 216 -6.58 6.32 -36.74
N ALA A 217 -6.99 6.91 -37.85
CA ALA A 217 -7.81 8.13 -37.88
C ALA A 217 -9.22 7.85 -38.39
N ALA A 218 -9.98 6.99 -37.71
CA ALA A 218 -11.44 6.99 -37.75
C ALA A 218 -12.00 6.05 -36.68
N VAL A 219 -13.09 6.49 -36.04
CA VAL A 219 -13.96 5.76 -35.09
C VAL A 219 -13.51 5.83 -33.61
N ALA A 220 -13.91 6.92 -32.97
CA ALA A 220 -14.11 6.95 -31.51
C ALA A 220 -15.48 6.33 -31.17
N PRO A 221 -15.60 5.41 -30.20
CA PRO A 221 -16.89 4.94 -29.75
C PRO A 221 -17.54 5.96 -28.81
N GLN A 222 -18.76 6.38 -29.15
CA GLN A 222 -19.62 7.16 -28.26
C GLN A 222 -20.01 6.32 -27.03
N GLN A 223 -19.63 6.77 -25.84
CA GLN A 223 -20.11 6.19 -24.57
C GLN A 223 -21.60 6.48 -24.37
N PRO A 224 -22.40 5.50 -23.92
CA PRO A 224 -23.82 5.70 -23.64
C PRO A 224 -24.04 6.70 -22.49
N ASP A 225 -25.03 7.58 -22.66
CA ASP A 225 -25.38 8.74 -21.80
C ASP A 225 -25.71 8.43 -20.32
N VAL A 226 -25.61 7.18 -19.88
CA VAL A 226 -25.89 6.76 -18.50
C VAL A 226 -24.80 7.24 -17.53
N TYR A 227 -23.57 7.46 -17.99
CA TYR A 227 -22.46 7.93 -17.15
C TYR A 227 -22.42 9.45 -16.92
N ARG A 228 -23.22 10.24 -17.64
CA ARG A 228 -23.22 11.71 -17.46
C ARG A 228 -24.14 12.16 -16.30
N GLN A 229 -25.15 11.37 -15.94
CA GLN A 229 -26.14 11.72 -14.91
C GLN A 229 -25.77 11.28 -13.49
N ALA A 230 -24.76 10.41 -13.31
CA ALA A 230 -24.30 9.99 -11.98
C ALA A 230 -23.19 10.89 -11.39
N ALA A 231 -22.73 11.91 -12.14
CA ALA A 231 -21.65 12.80 -11.73
C ALA A 231 -22.13 14.12 -11.11
N SER A 232 -23.43 14.31 -10.91
CA SER A 232 -23.99 15.60 -10.44
C SER A 232 -24.21 15.71 -8.93
N ASP A 233 -24.04 14.64 -8.14
CA ASP A 233 -24.36 14.65 -6.70
C ASP A 233 -23.19 14.25 -5.77
N ILE A 234 -21.95 14.25 -6.26
CA ILE A 234 -20.76 14.21 -5.38
C ILE A 234 -20.19 15.62 -5.35
N ALA A 235 -20.17 16.23 -4.16
CA ALA A 235 -19.47 17.50 -3.97
C ALA A 235 -18.05 17.36 -4.52
N ALA A 236 -17.65 18.28 -5.41
CA ALA A 236 -16.30 18.28 -5.96
C ALA A 236 -15.28 18.23 -4.79
N PRO A 237 -14.19 17.45 -4.91
CA PRO A 237 -13.18 17.42 -3.86
C PRO A 237 -12.71 18.84 -3.58
N ALA A 238 -12.66 19.21 -2.29
CA ALA A 238 -12.40 20.56 -1.83
C ALA A 238 -11.06 21.13 -2.35
N HIS A 239 -10.12 20.24 -2.68
CA HIS A 239 -8.83 20.58 -3.25
C HIS A 239 -8.50 19.71 -4.47
N GLN A 240 -7.84 20.32 -5.46
CA GLN A 240 -7.43 19.64 -6.70
C GLN A 240 -5.93 19.31 -6.69
N PRO A 241 -5.49 18.16 -7.23
CA PRO A 241 -4.06 17.88 -7.39
C PRO A 241 -3.32 19.00 -8.14
N GLY A 242 -2.18 19.42 -7.61
CA GLY A 242 -1.37 20.53 -8.12
C GLY A 242 -1.80 21.91 -7.61
N GLU A 243 -2.92 22.02 -6.89
CA GLU A 243 -3.32 23.25 -6.21
C GLU A 243 -2.27 23.66 -5.17
N ILE A 244 -1.98 24.96 -5.11
CA ILE A 244 -1.10 25.53 -4.09
C ILE A 244 -1.94 26.12 -2.97
N ILE A 245 -1.73 25.62 -1.75
CA ILE A 245 -2.42 26.05 -0.53
C ILE A 245 -1.42 26.77 0.38
N ARG A 246 -1.85 27.87 0.99
CA ARG A 246 -1.10 28.56 2.04
C ARG A 246 -2.07 29.07 3.10
N ASP A 247 -2.02 28.48 4.29
CA ASP A 247 -3.00 28.77 5.35
C ASP A 247 -2.72 30.10 6.09
N CYS A 248 -1.50 30.66 5.98
CA CYS A 248 -1.14 31.94 6.59
C CYS A 248 0.09 32.58 5.91
N ASP A 249 0.30 33.89 6.12
CA ASP A 249 1.42 34.63 5.49
C ASP A 249 2.80 34.02 5.74
N ASN A 250 3.04 33.48 6.94
CA ASN A 250 4.31 32.85 7.31
C ASN A 250 4.29 31.32 7.22
N CYS A 251 3.19 30.73 6.73
CA CYS A 251 3.06 29.29 6.56
C CYS A 251 3.76 28.85 5.26
N PRO A 252 4.28 27.62 5.18
CA PRO A 252 4.81 27.06 3.95
C PRO A 252 3.76 27.00 2.84
N GLU A 253 4.19 27.22 1.60
CA GLU A 253 3.38 26.88 0.42
C GLU A 253 3.32 25.36 0.28
N MET A 254 2.11 24.84 0.20
CA MET A 254 1.82 23.42 0.11
C MET A 254 1.31 23.11 -1.29
N VAL A 255 1.74 22.01 -1.90
CA VAL A 255 1.13 21.48 -3.13
C VAL A 255 0.29 20.27 -2.82
N VAL A 256 -0.94 20.24 -3.33
CA VAL A 256 -1.86 19.12 -3.18
C VAL A 256 -1.42 17.96 -4.07
N LEU A 257 -1.23 16.79 -3.47
CA LEU A 257 -0.86 15.56 -4.15
C LEU A 257 -2.07 14.63 -4.21
N ALA A 258 -2.32 14.04 -5.38
CA ALA A 258 -3.48 13.18 -5.63
C ALA A 258 -3.47 11.86 -4.82
N GLY A 259 -2.33 11.49 -4.25
CA GLY A 259 -2.13 10.15 -3.71
C GLY A 259 -2.25 9.07 -4.80
N GLY A 260 -2.54 7.85 -4.40
CA GLY A 260 -2.62 6.68 -5.26
C GLY A 260 -1.60 5.61 -4.92
N MET A 261 -1.53 4.59 -5.76
CA MET A 261 -0.61 3.47 -5.57
C MET A 261 0.76 3.77 -6.18
N PHE A 262 1.83 3.49 -5.43
CA PHE A 262 3.19 3.48 -5.96
C PHE A 262 3.98 2.30 -5.40
N THR A 263 5.12 2.00 -6.03
CA THR A 263 6.06 1.00 -5.52
C THR A 263 7.11 1.69 -4.67
N MET A 264 7.11 1.40 -3.36
CA MET A 264 8.09 1.90 -2.40
C MET A 264 9.31 0.96 -2.34
N GLY A 265 10.51 1.53 -2.19
CA GLY A 265 11.79 0.82 -2.16
C GLY A 265 12.48 0.73 -3.53
N SER A 266 13.69 0.18 -3.55
CA SER A 266 14.52 0.11 -4.77
C SER A 266 14.63 -1.32 -5.34
N PRO A 267 14.71 -1.50 -6.67
CA PRO A 267 15.03 -2.76 -7.31
C PRO A 267 16.35 -3.34 -6.82
N ALA A 268 16.48 -4.67 -6.81
CA ALA A 268 17.67 -5.34 -6.25
C ALA A 268 18.99 -4.96 -6.95
N ASP A 269 18.91 -4.53 -8.20
CA ASP A 269 20.00 -4.14 -9.10
C ASP A 269 20.19 -2.61 -9.24
N GLU A 270 19.41 -1.79 -8.53
CA GLU A 270 19.58 -0.32 -8.54
C GLU A 270 20.96 0.07 -7.99
N ALA A 271 21.70 0.89 -8.72
CA ALA A 271 23.04 1.31 -8.34
C ALA A 271 23.03 2.12 -7.04
N GLY A 272 23.88 1.74 -6.08
CA GLY A 272 23.97 2.41 -4.78
C GLY A 272 22.88 2.00 -3.77
N ARG A 273 22.04 1.01 -4.11
CA ARG A 273 21.05 0.40 -3.20
C ARG A 273 21.67 -0.09 -1.90
N ARG A 274 20.94 0.10 -0.80
CA ARG A 274 21.22 -0.52 0.51
C ARG A 274 20.22 -1.61 0.87
N ALA A 275 20.56 -2.41 1.89
CA ALA A 275 19.80 -3.59 2.28
C ALA A 275 18.41 -3.26 2.87
N ASP A 276 18.28 -2.09 3.50
CA ASP A 276 17.08 -1.58 4.19
C ASP A 276 16.09 -0.88 3.27
N GLU A 277 16.37 -0.84 1.96
CA GLU A 277 15.54 -0.20 0.92
C GLU A 277 14.53 -1.19 0.29
N GLY A 278 14.34 -2.36 0.90
CA GLY A 278 13.42 -3.38 0.41
C GLY A 278 12.75 -4.23 1.50
N PRO A 279 11.94 -5.22 1.09
CA PRO A 279 11.60 -5.53 -0.30
C PRO A 279 10.76 -4.41 -0.96
N GLN A 280 10.84 -4.29 -2.29
CA GLN A 280 9.92 -3.41 -3.01
C GLN A 280 8.48 -3.85 -2.79
N ARG A 281 7.59 -2.88 -2.58
CA ARG A 281 6.21 -3.16 -2.18
C ARG A 281 5.24 -2.11 -2.70
N PRO A 282 4.00 -2.49 -3.02
CA PRO A 282 2.96 -1.53 -3.32
C PRO A 282 2.51 -0.82 -2.04
N VAL A 283 2.39 0.50 -2.09
CA VAL A 283 1.88 1.36 -1.02
C VAL A 283 0.81 2.29 -1.59
N SER A 284 -0.31 2.42 -0.90
CA SER A 284 -1.41 3.33 -1.21
C SER A 284 -1.21 4.62 -0.43
N ILE A 285 -1.19 5.76 -1.10
CA ILE A 285 -1.12 7.08 -0.49
C ILE A 285 -2.49 7.74 -0.60
N THR A 286 -3.03 8.25 0.50
CA THR A 286 -4.23 9.10 0.44
C THR A 286 -3.84 10.49 -0.06
N PRO A 287 -4.77 11.25 -0.69
CA PRO A 287 -4.50 12.64 -1.03
C PRO A 287 -4.08 13.45 0.21
N PHE A 288 -3.04 14.25 0.05
CA PHE A 288 -2.47 15.12 1.09
C PHE A 288 -1.76 16.29 0.43
N ALA A 289 -1.42 17.34 1.17
CA ALA A 289 -0.56 18.40 0.67
C ALA A 289 0.83 18.29 1.30
N LEU A 290 1.89 18.62 0.55
CA LEU A 290 3.27 18.63 1.02
C LEU A 290 3.90 19.98 0.75
N SER A 291 4.73 20.48 1.68
CA SER A 291 5.41 21.76 1.47
C SER A 291 6.33 21.65 0.25
N ARG A 292 6.21 22.63 -0.64
CA ARG A 292 6.90 22.64 -1.95
C ARG A 292 8.42 22.59 -1.80
N THR A 293 8.91 23.20 -0.74
CA THR A 293 10.32 23.23 -0.34
C THR A 293 10.47 22.63 1.05
N GLU A 294 11.70 22.44 1.48
CA GLU A 294 12.01 22.32 2.90
C GLU A 294 11.53 23.58 3.66
N VAL A 295 11.32 23.43 4.96
CA VAL A 295 11.04 24.58 5.83
C VAL A 295 12.25 25.51 5.79
N THR A 296 12.01 26.80 5.62
CA THR A 296 13.07 27.79 5.48
C THR A 296 13.45 28.40 6.84
N LEU A 297 14.64 28.99 6.91
CA LEU A 297 15.06 29.77 8.08
C LEU A 297 14.09 30.92 8.37
N ALA A 298 13.53 31.59 7.36
CA ALA A 298 12.54 32.65 7.57
C ALA A 298 11.27 32.14 8.28
N GLN A 299 10.77 30.97 7.88
CA GLN A 299 9.62 30.33 8.51
C GLN A 299 9.93 29.88 9.94
N TRP A 300 11.12 29.33 10.18
CA TRP A 300 11.58 29.00 11.53
C TRP A 300 11.68 30.23 12.43
N TYR A 301 12.19 31.36 11.91
CA TYR A 301 12.26 32.60 12.68
C TYR A 301 10.88 33.18 12.99
N ALA A 302 9.88 33.01 12.11
CA ALA A 302 8.51 33.37 12.44
C ALA A 302 7.97 32.55 13.63
N CYS A 303 8.27 31.25 13.66
CA CYS A 303 7.95 30.40 14.80
C CYS A 303 8.62 30.88 16.10
N LEU A 304 9.90 31.23 16.05
CA LEU A 304 10.61 31.76 17.22
C LEU A 304 10.07 33.12 17.68
N ALA A 305 9.71 34.00 16.75
CA ALA A 305 9.14 35.32 17.06
C ALA A 305 7.81 35.22 17.81
N ASP A 306 7.03 34.16 17.54
CA ASP A 306 5.78 33.84 18.22
C ASP A 306 5.99 33.07 19.54
N GLY A 307 7.23 32.80 19.94
CA GLY A 307 7.57 32.01 21.14
C GLY A 307 7.44 30.48 20.96
N GLY A 308 7.31 30.01 19.71
CA GLY A 308 7.29 28.60 19.35
C GLY A 308 8.69 27.99 19.21
N CYS A 309 8.75 26.78 18.62
CA CYS A 309 10.00 26.10 18.27
C CYS A 309 10.97 25.92 19.45
N ASN A 310 10.42 25.81 20.66
CA ASN A 310 11.14 25.70 21.92
C ASN A 310 12.23 26.78 22.14
N GLY A 311 12.11 27.93 21.47
CA GLY A 311 13.12 28.99 21.52
C GLY A 311 14.49 28.60 20.93
N TYR A 312 14.58 27.49 20.18
CA TYR A 312 15.87 27.01 19.66
C TYR A 312 16.29 27.75 18.40
N THR A 313 17.48 28.37 18.44
CA THR A 313 18.12 28.98 17.26
C THR A 313 19.36 28.18 16.87
N PRO A 314 19.39 27.55 15.68
CA PRO A 314 20.57 26.85 15.23
C PRO A 314 21.80 27.76 15.07
N PRO A 315 23.00 27.30 15.46
CA PRO A 315 24.25 28.01 15.21
C PRO A 315 24.46 28.31 13.72
N GLY A 316 24.96 29.51 13.40
CA GLY A 316 25.36 29.87 12.03
C GLY A 316 24.24 30.33 11.09
N ALA A 317 23.02 30.50 11.59
CA ALA A 317 21.85 30.91 10.79
C ALA A 317 21.80 32.42 10.42
N ALA A 318 22.78 33.23 10.83
CA ALA A 318 22.77 34.68 10.64
C ALA A 318 23.38 35.13 9.29
N GLY A 319 22.62 35.84 8.46
CA GLY A 319 23.13 36.50 7.25
C GLY A 319 22.04 36.93 6.26
N GLN A 320 22.35 37.87 5.36
CA GLN A 320 21.47 38.21 4.22
C GLN A 320 21.38 37.01 3.26
N GLY A 321 20.17 36.65 2.85
CA GLY A 321 19.90 35.45 2.04
C GLY A 321 19.75 34.16 2.85
N ALA A 322 20.04 34.16 4.16
CA ALA A 322 19.80 33.01 5.02
C ALA A 322 18.31 32.64 5.09
N GLY A 323 17.41 33.63 5.08
CA GLY A 323 15.97 33.40 5.19
C GLY A 323 15.38 32.45 4.14
N ALA A 324 15.96 32.37 2.93
CA ALA A 324 15.51 31.48 1.86
C ALA A 324 16.20 30.11 1.87
N ARG A 325 17.17 29.88 2.76
CA ARG A 325 17.83 28.58 2.90
C ARG A 325 16.99 27.66 3.80
N PRO A 326 17.11 26.34 3.63
CA PRO A 326 16.43 25.41 4.52
C PRO A 326 16.91 25.59 5.97
N ILE A 327 16.00 25.45 6.93
CA ILE A 327 16.35 25.25 8.33
C ILE A 327 17.14 23.93 8.44
N THR A 328 18.30 23.97 9.08
CA THR A 328 19.10 22.77 9.36
C THR A 328 19.60 22.76 10.78
N ASN A 329 20.29 21.67 11.15
CA ASN A 329 20.79 21.46 12.51
C ASN A 329 19.65 21.47 13.54
N VAL A 330 18.51 20.93 13.14
CA VAL A 330 17.31 20.73 13.94
C VAL A 330 17.05 19.24 14.11
N SER A 331 16.59 18.85 15.30
CA SER A 331 16.25 17.47 15.59
C SER A 331 14.85 17.13 15.09
N TRP A 332 14.49 15.85 15.14
CA TRP A 332 13.11 15.44 14.86
C TRP A 332 12.14 16.05 15.88
N GLU A 333 12.56 16.17 17.14
CA GLU A 333 11.76 16.79 18.21
C GLU A 333 11.57 18.30 17.99
N ASP A 334 12.61 18.98 17.50
CA ASP A 334 12.51 20.40 17.12
C ASP A 334 11.55 20.60 15.94
N ALA A 335 11.58 19.70 14.96
CA ALA A 335 10.66 19.71 13.84
C ALA A 335 9.19 19.51 14.29
N GLN A 336 8.96 18.65 15.29
CA GLN A 336 7.62 18.52 15.88
C GLN A 336 7.17 19.79 16.62
N ALA A 337 8.07 20.47 17.33
CA ALA A 337 7.72 21.75 17.96
C ALA A 337 7.30 22.83 16.93
N TYR A 338 7.90 22.81 15.74
CA TYR A 338 7.47 23.66 14.64
C TYR A 338 6.10 23.25 14.07
N VAL A 339 5.85 21.95 13.93
CA VAL A 339 4.54 21.40 13.52
C VAL A 339 3.45 21.81 14.53
N ASP A 340 3.70 21.69 15.82
CA ASP A 340 2.78 22.07 16.89
C ASP A 340 2.46 23.58 16.81
N TRP A 341 3.48 24.40 16.59
CA TRP A 341 3.29 25.84 16.37
C TRP A 341 2.45 26.11 15.12
N LEU A 342 2.73 25.47 13.98
CA LEU A 342 1.90 25.62 12.77
C LEU A 342 0.43 25.24 13.02
N ASN A 343 0.19 24.13 13.74
CA ASN A 343 -1.15 23.71 14.08
C ASN A 343 -1.88 24.69 15.01
N SER A 344 -1.14 25.34 15.93
CA SER A 344 -1.68 26.41 16.76
C SER A 344 -2.08 27.65 15.94
N ARG A 345 -1.33 27.95 14.87
CA ARG A 345 -1.59 29.09 13.97
C ARG A 345 -2.86 28.90 13.14
N VAL A 346 -3.11 27.68 12.68
CA VAL A 346 -4.31 27.35 11.86
C VAL A 346 -5.49 26.87 12.69
N GLY A 347 -5.31 26.69 14.00
CA GLY A 347 -6.38 26.31 14.94
C GLY A 347 -6.87 24.86 14.81
N ALA A 348 -6.10 23.99 14.14
CA ALA A 348 -6.45 22.59 13.94
C ALA A 348 -5.20 21.73 13.70
N PRO A 349 -5.20 20.43 14.09
CA PRO A 349 -4.07 19.52 13.90
C PRO A 349 -3.98 19.03 12.43
N ARG A 350 -3.70 19.94 11.50
CA ARG A 350 -3.66 19.66 10.05
C ARG A 350 -2.26 19.31 9.57
N TYR A 351 -1.24 19.94 10.14
CA TYR A 351 0.16 19.79 9.78
C TYR A 351 0.82 18.67 10.59
N ARG A 352 1.79 18.01 9.95
CA ARG A 352 2.63 16.96 10.51
C ARG A 352 3.90 16.82 9.69
N LEU A 353 4.87 16.04 10.17
CA LEU A 353 5.89 15.49 9.28
C LEU A 353 5.23 14.52 8.29
N PRO A 354 5.70 14.44 7.03
CA PRO A 354 5.26 13.41 6.11
C PRO A 354 5.64 12.03 6.67
N SER A 355 4.87 11.01 6.34
CA SER A 355 5.38 9.65 6.47
C SER A 355 6.50 9.42 5.47
N GLU A 356 7.32 8.42 5.71
CA GLU A 356 8.36 8.03 4.79
C GLU A 356 7.80 7.60 3.43
N ALA A 357 6.66 6.90 3.46
CA ALA A 357 5.97 6.47 2.25
C ALA A 357 5.48 7.66 1.43
N GLU A 358 4.88 8.66 2.09
CA GLU A 358 4.46 9.91 1.45
C GLU A 358 5.65 10.67 0.86
N TRP A 359 6.76 10.74 1.60
CA TRP A 359 7.98 11.39 1.13
C TRP A 359 8.54 10.70 -0.12
N GLU A 360 8.61 9.36 -0.15
CA GLU A 360 9.13 8.62 -1.31
C GLU A 360 8.19 8.76 -2.52
N TYR A 361 6.87 8.66 -2.30
CA TYR A 361 5.87 8.92 -3.34
C TYR A 361 6.06 10.31 -3.96
N ALA A 362 6.22 11.31 -3.10
CA ALA A 362 6.42 12.70 -3.49
C ALA A 362 7.73 12.91 -4.24
N ALA A 363 8.82 12.28 -3.81
CA ALA A 363 10.13 12.35 -4.46
C ALA A 363 10.10 11.71 -5.87
N ARG A 364 9.40 10.58 -6.00
CA ARG A 364 9.28 9.84 -7.27
C ARG A 364 8.42 10.56 -8.31
N ALA A 365 7.43 11.34 -7.88
CA ALA A 365 6.53 12.11 -8.75
C ALA A 365 5.94 11.30 -9.92
N GLY A 366 5.51 10.07 -9.64
CA GLY A 366 4.95 9.12 -10.62
C GLY A 366 5.97 8.28 -11.39
N GLY A 367 7.27 8.52 -11.21
CA GLY A 367 8.35 7.71 -11.79
C GLY A 367 8.76 6.52 -10.92
N ASN A 368 9.55 5.60 -11.51
CA ASN A 368 10.13 4.44 -10.81
C ASN A 368 11.66 4.44 -10.80
N ALA A 369 12.29 5.45 -11.42
CA ALA A 369 13.74 5.57 -11.48
C ALA A 369 14.35 5.95 -10.11
N ALA A 370 15.67 5.88 -10.00
CA ALA A 370 16.40 6.26 -8.80
C ALA A 370 16.20 7.74 -8.40
N TYR A 371 15.96 8.63 -9.37
CA TYR A 371 15.67 10.05 -9.16
C TYR A 371 14.48 10.49 -10.02
N ALA A 372 13.83 11.60 -9.66
CA ALA A 372 12.70 12.17 -10.41
C ALA A 372 13.03 12.50 -11.88
N PHE A 373 14.30 12.72 -12.20
CA PHE A 373 14.79 13.05 -13.53
C PHE A 373 15.53 11.89 -14.23
N GLY A 374 15.44 10.66 -13.70
CA GLY A 374 16.00 9.45 -14.33
C GLY A 374 16.93 8.64 -13.41
N GLU A 375 17.85 7.88 -14.03
CA GLU A 375 18.76 6.96 -13.32
C GLU A 375 20.00 7.63 -12.70
N ALA A 376 20.28 8.88 -13.05
CA ALA A 376 21.44 9.62 -12.58
C ALA A 376 21.09 11.07 -12.25
N VAL A 377 21.76 11.62 -11.24
CA VAL A 377 21.68 13.03 -10.84
C VAL A 377 22.92 13.80 -11.27
N THR A 378 22.70 15.03 -11.71
CA THR A 378 23.74 15.99 -12.06
C THR A 378 23.69 17.20 -11.13
N VAL A 379 24.82 17.91 -11.01
CA VAL A 379 24.94 19.11 -10.16
C VAL A 379 24.08 20.30 -10.61
N THR A 380 23.49 20.23 -11.82
CA THR A 380 22.52 21.23 -12.30
C THR A 380 21.09 20.90 -11.87
N GLN A 381 20.82 19.65 -11.47
CA GLN A 381 19.50 19.18 -11.04
C GLN A 381 19.36 19.14 -9.51
N ALA A 382 20.47 19.16 -8.78
CA ALA A 382 20.49 19.01 -7.33
C ALA A 382 21.73 19.64 -6.70
N THR A 383 21.60 20.07 -5.44
CA THR A 383 22.72 20.53 -4.60
C THR A 383 23.30 19.35 -3.82
N TYR A 384 24.49 18.87 -4.21
CA TYR A 384 25.22 17.78 -3.53
C TYR A 384 26.72 17.84 -3.83
N ARG A 385 27.55 17.19 -3.00
CA ARG A 385 29.03 17.25 -3.04
C ARG A 385 29.57 18.69 -2.97
N VAL A 386 28.88 19.56 -2.23
CA VAL A 386 29.28 20.94 -1.96
C VAL A 386 29.43 21.17 -0.46
N ARG A 387 29.83 22.38 -0.03
CA ARG A 387 30.15 22.67 1.38
C ARG A 387 28.97 23.18 2.21
N ALA A 388 27.89 23.58 1.58
CA ALA A 388 26.71 24.13 2.24
C ALA A 388 25.47 23.95 1.37
N SER A 389 24.28 24.05 1.97
CA SER A 389 23.01 24.13 1.25
C SER A 389 22.96 25.31 0.27
N THR A 390 21.90 25.40 -0.51
CA THR A 390 21.57 26.58 -1.32
C THR A 390 20.25 27.18 -0.81
N ALA A 391 19.76 28.25 -1.45
CA ALA A 391 18.38 28.64 -1.22
C ALA A 391 17.46 27.51 -1.69
N VAL A 392 16.33 27.31 -1.03
CA VAL A 392 15.33 26.36 -1.51
C VAL A 392 14.85 26.76 -2.90
N ALA A 393 14.42 25.77 -3.70
CA ALA A 393 14.02 25.93 -5.09
C ALA A 393 15.11 26.54 -5.99
N ALA A 394 16.39 26.23 -5.72
CA ALA A 394 17.51 26.61 -6.58
C ALA A 394 17.58 25.77 -7.88
N HIS A 395 16.91 24.62 -7.89
CA HIS A 395 16.81 23.71 -9.04
C HIS A 395 15.35 23.53 -9.46
N GLU A 396 15.13 22.91 -10.62
CA GLU A 396 13.78 22.62 -11.12
C GLU A 396 13.00 21.69 -10.19
N ALA A 397 11.69 21.91 -10.08
CA ALA A 397 10.80 21.01 -9.36
C ALA A 397 10.62 19.68 -10.11
N ASN A 398 10.26 18.63 -9.38
CA ASN A 398 9.77 17.39 -9.99
C ASN A 398 8.35 17.57 -10.57
N ALA A 399 7.80 16.51 -11.18
CA ALA A 399 6.48 16.57 -11.84
C ALA A 399 5.30 16.89 -10.91
N PHE A 400 5.48 16.83 -9.59
CA PHE A 400 4.49 17.24 -8.59
C PHE A 400 4.68 18.68 -8.10
N GLY A 401 5.64 19.44 -8.64
CA GLY A 401 5.90 20.82 -8.22
C GLY A 401 6.65 20.94 -6.90
N LEU A 402 7.35 19.87 -6.49
CA LEU A 402 8.20 19.81 -5.30
C LEU A 402 9.67 20.03 -5.66
N PHE A 403 10.34 20.85 -4.87
CA PHE A 403 11.75 21.20 -5.01
C PHE A 403 12.62 20.41 -4.04
N ASP A 404 13.89 20.26 -4.41
CA ASP A 404 14.97 19.77 -3.54
C ASP A 404 14.74 18.37 -2.94
N MET A 405 13.84 17.56 -3.52
CA MET A 405 13.60 16.16 -3.08
C MET A 405 14.83 15.24 -3.24
N HIS A 406 15.87 15.68 -3.94
CA HIS A 406 17.09 14.92 -4.22
C HIS A 406 18.33 15.77 -3.90
N GLY A 407 18.57 16.12 -2.64
CA GLY A 407 19.75 16.85 -2.19
C GLY A 407 19.39 18.06 -1.35
N ASN A 408 20.29 19.06 -1.34
CA ASN A 408 20.23 20.24 -0.48
C ASN A 408 20.34 19.89 1.01
N VAL A 409 19.30 19.34 1.62
CA VAL A 409 19.34 18.82 3.00
C VAL A 409 18.55 17.53 3.11
N ALA A 410 19.03 16.59 3.91
CA ALA A 410 18.24 15.43 4.26
C ALA A 410 17.07 15.85 5.16
N GLU A 411 15.95 15.14 5.09
CA GLU A 411 14.70 15.58 5.70
C GLU A 411 14.15 14.56 6.69
N TRP A 412 13.83 15.02 7.90
CA TRP A 412 13.10 14.21 8.88
C TRP A 412 11.70 13.83 8.37
N VAL A 413 11.36 12.55 8.55
CA VAL A 413 10.00 12.03 8.36
C VAL A 413 9.44 11.48 9.68
N GLN A 414 8.14 11.21 9.74
CA GLN A 414 7.45 10.77 10.95
C GLN A 414 7.94 9.41 11.48
N ASP A 415 8.35 8.53 10.57
CA ASP A 415 8.54 7.10 10.79
C ASP A 415 9.64 6.77 11.81
N CYS A 416 9.36 5.74 12.61
CA CYS A 416 10.40 4.98 13.29
C CYS A 416 11.15 4.15 12.25
N TYR A 417 12.48 4.13 12.37
CA TYR A 417 13.30 3.34 11.47
C TYR A 417 13.08 1.84 11.69
N ALA A 418 12.67 1.16 10.62
CA ALA A 418 12.66 -0.29 10.53
C ALA A 418 13.75 -0.76 9.53
N PRO A 419 14.49 -1.83 9.85
CA PRO A 419 15.58 -2.34 8.99
C PRO A 419 15.11 -3.03 7.70
N THR A 420 13.80 -3.22 7.55
CA THR A 420 13.14 -3.83 6.38
C THR A 420 11.72 -3.30 6.26
N TYR A 421 11.18 -3.29 5.05
CA TYR A 421 9.78 -2.94 4.80
C TYR A 421 8.79 -4.10 5.00
N ASP A 422 9.22 -5.29 5.43
CA ASP A 422 8.33 -6.48 5.55
C ASP A 422 7.07 -6.25 6.40
N LEU A 423 7.16 -5.37 7.41
CA LEU A 423 6.09 -5.08 8.37
C LEU A 423 5.67 -3.62 8.39
N ALA A 424 6.26 -2.75 7.55
CA ALA A 424 5.84 -1.36 7.49
C ALA A 424 4.38 -1.27 6.95
N PRO A 425 3.62 -0.19 7.20
CA PRO A 425 2.27 -0.04 6.64
C PRO A 425 2.24 -0.01 5.11
N VAL A 426 1.13 -0.42 4.50
CA VAL A 426 0.87 -0.32 3.03
C VAL A 426 -0.07 0.84 2.69
N ASP A 427 -0.60 1.54 3.68
CA ASP A 427 -1.63 2.58 3.52
C ASP A 427 -1.06 4.00 3.60
N GLY A 428 0.26 4.13 3.48
CA GLY A 428 0.94 5.41 3.55
C GLY A 428 1.10 5.96 4.96
N SER A 429 0.58 5.30 5.99
CA SER A 429 0.80 5.69 7.37
C SER A 429 2.26 5.47 7.79
N ALA A 430 2.72 6.28 8.73
CA ALA A 430 4.07 6.18 9.26
C ALA A 430 4.25 4.89 10.06
N VAL A 431 5.44 4.28 9.98
CA VAL A 431 5.84 3.18 10.85
C VAL A 431 5.87 3.68 12.31
N ALA A 432 4.97 3.14 13.12
CA ALA A 432 4.96 3.31 14.56
C ALA A 432 5.63 2.11 15.25
N ALA A 433 6.37 2.38 16.33
CA ALA A 433 6.94 1.37 17.20
C ALA A 433 6.90 1.87 18.64
N ASP A 434 6.58 0.97 19.58
CA ASP A 434 6.50 1.29 21.02
C ASP A 434 7.84 1.85 21.54
N GLU A 435 8.96 1.32 21.05
CA GLU A 435 10.31 1.81 21.33
C GLU A 435 10.98 2.34 20.05
N CYS A 436 10.81 3.63 19.79
CA CYS A 436 11.35 4.29 18.62
C CYS A 436 12.81 4.75 18.81
N GLY A 437 13.75 3.80 18.81
CA GLY A 437 15.17 4.11 19.06
C GLY A 437 15.84 5.01 18.01
N ARG A 438 15.33 5.01 16.76
CA ARG A 438 15.80 5.85 15.65
C ARG A 438 14.63 6.25 14.75
N ARG A 439 14.73 7.45 14.18
CA ARG A 439 13.86 8.01 13.15
C ARG A 439 14.54 7.90 11.79
N VAL A 440 13.80 8.23 10.73
CA VAL A 440 14.29 8.20 9.36
C VAL A 440 14.53 9.62 8.84
N THR A 441 15.62 9.80 8.10
CA THR A 441 15.81 10.93 7.18
C THR A 441 15.87 10.46 5.72
N ARG A 442 15.48 11.35 4.81
CA ARG A 442 15.32 11.08 3.37
C ARG A 442 15.96 12.17 2.51
N GLY A 443 16.22 11.91 1.23
CA GLY A 443 16.64 12.93 0.24
C GLY A 443 18.13 13.25 0.17
N GLY A 444 18.88 13.03 1.25
CA GLY A 444 20.33 13.26 1.30
C GLY A 444 20.72 14.75 1.35
N GLY A 445 21.85 15.05 1.98
CA GLY A 445 22.31 16.41 2.20
C GLY A 445 23.28 16.94 1.14
N TYR A 446 23.54 18.24 1.19
CA TYR A 446 24.48 18.94 0.29
C TYR A 446 25.89 18.37 0.28
N ALA A 447 26.32 17.68 1.34
CA ALA A 447 27.66 17.08 1.46
C ALA A 447 27.72 15.63 0.96
N ASP A 448 26.56 15.01 0.70
CA ASP A 448 26.46 13.59 0.39
C ASP A 448 26.84 13.27 -1.06
N GLN A 449 27.06 11.97 -1.30
CA GLN A 449 27.21 11.41 -2.64
C GLN A 449 25.84 11.11 -3.27
N ALA A 450 25.80 11.07 -4.60
CA ALA A 450 24.57 10.82 -5.38
C ALA A 450 23.75 9.62 -4.86
N ALA A 451 24.39 8.52 -4.43
CA ALA A 451 23.69 7.34 -3.93
C ALA A 451 22.78 7.61 -2.71
N ALA A 452 23.07 8.62 -1.90
CA ALA A 452 22.24 9.01 -0.75
C ALA A 452 21.04 9.89 -1.16
N LEU A 453 21.06 10.45 -2.36
CA LEU A 453 20.00 11.33 -2.88
C LEU A 453 18.88 10.57 -3.60
N ARG A 454 19.06 9.27 -3.85
CA ARG A 454 18.06 8.45 -4.54
C ARG A 454 16.73 8.48 -3.78
N ALA A 455 15.62 8.41 -4.50
CA ALA A 455 14.28 8.42 -3.94
C ALA A 455 14.11 7.35 -2.84
N ALA A 456 14.70 6.17 -3.05
CA ALA A 456 14.62 5.05 -2.10
C ALA A 456 15.63 5.13 -0.94
N ALA A 457 16.62 6.02 -0.98
CA ALA A 457 17.68 6.08 0.03
C ALA A 457 17.15 6.62 1.37
N ARG A 458 17.34 5.85 2.45
CA ARG A 458 16.86 6.13 3.81
C ARG A 458 18.01 6.13 4.81
N GLN A 459 18.06 7.04 5.77
CA GLN A 459 19.12 7.05 6.78
C GLN A 459 18.51 7.01 8.19
N PRO A 460 18.94 6.07 9.05
CA PRO A 460 18.50 6.05 10.44
C PRO A 460 19.29 7.04 11.29
N ALA A 461 18.60 7.84 12.08
CA ALA A 461 19.22 8.78 13.01
C ALA A 461 18.46 8.84 14.34
N GLN A 462 19.12 9.23 15.44
CA GLN A 462 18.46 9.44 16.72
C GLN A 462 17.52 10.64 16.63
N ALA A 463 16.35 10.58 17.28
CA ALA A 463 15.36 11.67 17.22
C ALA A 463 15.91 13.02 17.74
N THR A 464 16.90 12.97 18.64
CA THR A 464 17.57 14.13 19.24
C THR A 464 18.77 14.64 18.43
N LEU A 465 19.19 13.93 17.38
CA LEU A 465 20.34 14.32 16.57
C LEU A 465 20.06 15.65 15.87
N ARG A 466 20.99 16.60 15.97
CA ARG A 466 21.02 17.83 15.18
C ARG A 466 22.23 17.76 14.25
N ASP A 467 21.99 17.83 12.96
CA ASP A 467 23.02 17.74 11.93
C ASP A 467 22.92 18.94 10.95
N PRO A 468 24.01 19.64 10.62
CA PRO A 468 24.01 20.76 9.68
C PRO A 468 23.46 20.47 8.28
N ALA A 469 23.44 19.20 7.86
CA ALA A 469 22.90 18.74 6.59
C ALA A 469 21.50 18.12 6.70
N VAL A 470 20.86 18.19 7.88
CA VAL A 470 19.50 17.68 8.11
C VAL A 470 18.55 18.82 8.47
N GLY A 471 17.46 18.91 7.72
CA GLY A 471 16.30 19.77 7.96
C GLY A 471 15.02 18.94 7.91
N PHE A 472 13.92 19.55 7.44
CA PHE A 472 12.65 18.86 7.28
C PHE A 472 11.69 19.64 6.38
N ARG A 473 10.63 18.96 5.94
CA ARG A 473 9.48 19.55 5.28
C ARG A 473 8.20 19.07 5.97
N VAL A 474 7.07 19.74 5.73
CA VAL A 474 5.80 19.42 6.41
C VAL A 474 4.76 18.90 5.42
N ALA A 475 3.96 17.95 5.87
CA ALA A 475 2.74 17.50 5.22
C ALA A 475 1.52 18.13 5.91
N ARG A 476 0.42 18.23 5.16
CA ARG A 476 -0.88 18.70 5.64
C ARG A 476 -1.97 17.76 5.16
N SER A 477 -2.80 17.27 6.07
CA SER A 477 -3.99 16.49 5.72
C SER A 477 -5.01 17.37 5.00
N LEU A 478 -5.74 16.79 4.05
CA LEU A 478 -6.89 17.46 3.40
C LEU A 478 -8.16 17.08 4.19
N ASP A 479 -9.08 18.03 4.32
CA ASP A 479 -10.35 17.83 5.05
C ASP A 479 -11.33 16.92 4.28
#